data_AF-A0ABD5IAY5-F1
#
_entry.id   AF-A0ABD5IAY5-F1
#
_cell.length_a   1.000
_cell.length_b   1.000
_cell.length_c   1.000
_cell.angle_alpha   90.00
_cell.angle_beta   90.00
_cell.angle_gamma   90.00
#
_symmetry.space_group_name_H-M   'P 1'
#
loop_
_entity.id
_entity.type
_entity.pdbx_description
1 polymer ?
#
loop_
_entity_poly.entity_id
_entity_poly.type
_entity_poly.pdbx_seq_one_letter_code
_entity_poly.pdbx_strand_id
1 'polypeptide(L)'
;MIQFSSTLDKNHSNWDYSSTFNMSMIENGNARHELMAQEISGTVLTDDGGRIVRSEEASDLLIKQKHQSSKAVTTFLADDTGRLSKAKRVSTLGNDSGNTVYSYDAKNRLIRTLSGPTTADFTYDNDDRELTSKEVMKSFTTETTITTCKSWDKFGRCINAQQNISILIKDVKKNRDNVYDHVAEIKYDYVY
;
A
#
# COMPACT_ATOMS: atom_id res chain seq x y z
N MET A 1 16.42 11.50 9.90
CA MET A 1 17.08 10.37 9.24
C MET A 1 16.16 9.17 9.30
N ILE A 2 15.98 8.51 8.17
CA ILE A 2 15.20 7.28 8.04
C ILE A 2 16.16 6.21 7.55
N GLN A 3 16.13 5.04 8.17
CA GLN A 3 16.93 3.88 7.81
C GLN A 3 15.98 2.70 7.67
N PHE A 4 16.15 1.96 6.57
CA PHE A 4 15.40 0.75 6.28
C PHE A 4 16.39 -0.33 5.85
N SER A 5 16.24 -1.53 6.39
CA SER A 5 16.94 -2.71 5.91
C SER A 5 15.98 -3.88 5.85
N SER A 6 16.19 -4.78 4.88
CA SER A 6 15.38 -5.97 4.74
C SER A 6 16.20 -7.12 4.19
N THR A 7 15.91 -8.33 4.66
CA THR A 7 16.39 -9.59 4.11
C THR A 7 15.20 -10.42 3.64
N LEU A 8 15.46 -11.27 2.65
CA LEU A 8 14.50 -12.24 2.12
C LEU A 8 15.28 -13.50 1.78
N ASP A 9 15.00 -14.58 2.50
CA ASP A 9 15.73 -15.84 2.43
C ASP A 9 14.78 -16.96 2.00
N LYS A 10 15.20 -17.73 1.00
CA LYS A 10 14.39 -18.87 0.52
C LYS A 10 14.52 -20.03 1.52
N ASN A 11 13.40 -20.56 1.97
CA ASN A 11 13.33 -21.71 2.87
C ASN A 11 12.42 -22.78 2.25
N HIS A 12 13.03 -23.77 1.60
CA HIS A 12 12.32 -24.77 0.79
C HIS A 12 11.44 -24.11 -0.31
N SER A 13 10.11 -24.29 -0.25
CA SER A 13 9.15 -23.64 -1.13
C SER A 13 8.73 -22.24 -0.62
N ASN A 14 9.05 -21.90 0.62
CA ASN A 14 8.62 -20.67 1.29
C ASN A 14 9.74 -19.63 1.30
N TRP A 15 9.41 -18.44 1.80
CA TRP A 15 10.36 -17.33 1.93
C TRP A 15 10.23 -16.69 3.29
N ASP A 16 11.33 -16.63 4.02
CA ASP A 16 11.41 -15.94 5.30
C ASP A 16 11.93 -14.52 5.06
N TYR A 17 11.35 -13.54 5.74
CA TYR A 17 11.78 -12.16 5.64
C TYR A 17 11.96 -11.54 7.01
N SER A 18 12.89 -10.59 7.08
CA SER A 18 13.10 -9.74 8.23
C SER A 18 13.36 -8.32 7.75
N SER A 19 12.72 -7.35 8.37
CA SER A 19 12.89 -5.94 8.05
C SER A 19 13.05 -5.12 9.32
N THR A 20 13.91 -4.11 9.27
CA THR A 20 14.03 -3.11 10.31
C THR A 20 13.82 -1.72 9.73
N PHE A 21 13.05 -0.91 10.44
CA PHE A 21 12.80 0.48 10.11
C PHE A 21 13.10 1.35 11.32
N ASN A 22 14.03 2.28 11.17
CA ASN A 22 14.42 3.19 12.22
C ASN A 22 14.27 4.64 11.73
N MET A 23 13.56 5.44 12.50
CA MET A 23 13.40 6.86 12.27
C MET A 23 13.95 7.64 13.46
N SER A 24 14.86 8.57 13.18
CA SER A 24 15.42 9.46 14.18
C SER A 24 15.49 10.88 13.67
N MET A 25 15.42 11.84 14.59
CA MET A 25 15.70 13.25 14.32
C MET A 25 17.06 13.64 14.91
N ILE A 26 17.72 14.60 14.28
CA ILE A 26 18.93 15.22 14.82
C ILE A 26 18.50 16.60 15.29
N GLU A 27 18.67 16.88 16.57
CA GLU A 27 18.47 18.23 17.11
C GLU A 27 19.77 19.03 17.09
N ASN A 28 19.66 20.36 17.18
CA ASN A 28 20.81 21.28 17.18
C ASN A 28 21.86 20.80 18.20
N GLY A 29 23.06 20.44 17.72
CA GLY A 29 24.13 19.86 18.53
C GLY A 29 24.45 18.39 18.27
N ASN A 30 23.97 17.80 17.17
CA ASN A 30 24.22 16.40 16.75
C ASN A 30 23.61 15.31 17.68
N ALA A 31 22.73 15.67 18.61
CA ALA A 31 22.01 14.70 19.41
C ALA A 31 20.97 13.97 18.55
N ARG A 32 21.15 12.66 18.35
CA ARG A 32 20.21 11.78 17.64
C ARG A 32 19.11 11.33 18.62
N HIS A 33 17.88 11.73 18.33
CA HIS A 33 16.69 11.29 19.05
C HIS A 33 15.93 10.26 18.22
N GLU A 34 15.80 9.05 18.73
CA GLU A 34 15.00 8.01 18.11
C GLU A 34 13.51 8.30 18.29
N LEU A 35 12.79 8.33 17.17
CA LEU A 35 11.35 8.60 17.14
C LEU A 35 10.57 7.29 17.06
N MET A 36 11.07 6.38 16.23
CA MET A 36 10.46 5.09 15.97
C MET A 36 11.55 4.07 15.64
N ALA A 37 11.41 2.87 16.21
CA ALA A 37 12.07 1.66 15.74
C ALA A 37 10.99 0.61 15.48
N GLN A 38 11.08 -0.11 14.38
CA GLN A 38 10.18 -1.20 14.06
C GLN A 38 10.97 -2.37 13.52
N GLU A 39 10.69 -3.55 14.08
CA GLU A 39 11.16 -4.82 13.56
C GLU A 39 9.95 -5.59 13.03
N ILE A 40 10.12 -6.22 11.88
CA ILE A 40 9.10 -7.03 11.23
C ILE A 40 9.79 -8.33 10.81
N SER A 41 9.19 -9.46 11.12
CA SER A 41 9.64 -10.75 10.63
C SER A 41 8.44 -11.58 10.19
N GLY A 42 8.67 -12.48 9.24
CA GLY A 42 7.58 -13.31 8.76
C GLY A 42 7.99 -14.35 7.75
N THR A 43 7.00 -15.12 7.33
CA THR A 43 7.14 -16.17 6.32
C THR A 43 6.05 -16.00 5.28
N VAL A 44 6.42 -16.13 4.02
CA VAL A 44 5.52 -16.23 2.87
C VAL A 44 5.46 -17.69 2.44
N LEU A 45 4.27 -18.26 2.53
CA LEU A 45 4.00 -19.65 2.18
C LEU A 45 3.48 -19.76 0.75
N THR A 46 4.02 -20.74 0.01
CA THR A 46 3.59 -21.04 -1.35
C THR A 46 2.95 -22.43 -1.46
N ASP A 47 2.10 -22.62 -2.47
CA ASP A 47 1.62 -23.94 -2.87
C ASP A 47 2.67 -24.71 -3.70
N ASP A 48 2.36 -25.95 -4.09
CA ASP A 48 3.24 -26.79 -4.91
C ASP A 48 3.55 -26.18 -6.30
N GLY A 49 2.72 -25.23 -6.75
CA GLY A 49 2.91 -24.47 -7.98
C GLY A 49 3.72 -23.18 -7.79
N GLY A 50 4.21 -22.92 -6.56
CA GLY A 50 4.98 -21.73 -6.21
C GLY A 50 4.14 -20.46 -6.06
N ARG A 51 2.81 -20.56 -6.02
CA ARG A 51 1.93 -19.40 -5.82
C ARG A 51 1.87 -19.04 -4.35
N ILE A 52 1.95 -17.75 -4.03
CA ILE A 52 1.80 -17.26 -2.65
C ILE A 52 0.35 -17.47 -2.21
N VAL A 53 0.14 -18.26 -1.16
CA VAL A 53 -1.19 -18.57 -0.62
C VAL A 53 -1.41 -17.97 0.76
N ARG A 54 -0.33 -17.73 1.50
CA ARG A 54 -0.41 -17.19 2.86
C ARG A 54 0.86 -16.43 3.22
N SER A 55 0.72 -15.40 4.06
CA SER A 55 1.84 -14.81 4.78
C SER A 55 1.53 -14.74 6.26
N GLU A 56 2.57 -14.90 7.07
CA GLU A 56 2.52 -14.78 8.52
C GLU A 56 3.56 -13.77 8.95
N GLU A 57 3.16 -12.83 9.79
CA GLU A 57 3.97 -11.68 10.18
C GLU A 57 3.91 -11.48 11.69
N ALA A 58 5.05 -11.11 12.26
CA ALA A 58 5.17 -10.52 13.57
C ALA A 58 5.84 -9.16 13.43
N SER A 59 5.33 -8.16 14.14
CA SER A 59 5.95 -6.83 14.19
C SER A 59 6.05 -6.34 15.63
N ASP A 60 7.19 -5.77 15.96
CA ASP A 60 7.46 -5.07 17.22
C ASP A 60 7.78 -3.60 16.90
N LEU A 61 6.95 -2.71 17.42
CA LEU A 61 7.03 -1.27 17.18
C LEU A 61 7.33 -0.53 18.50
N LEU A 62 8.38 0.28 18.49
CA LEU A 62 8.73 1.21 19.54
C LEU A 62 8.56 2.64 19.04
N ILE A 63 7.65 3.42 19.63
CA ILE A 63 7.51 4.85 19.36
C ILE A 63 7.83 5.63 20.63
N LYS A 64 8.92 6.40 20.61
CA LYS A 64 9.54 7.09 21.76
C LYS A 64 9.90 6.15 22.91
N GLN A 65 8.91 5.57 23.59
CA GLN A 65 9.03 4.57 24.66
C GLN A 65 7.82 3.61 24.75
N LYS A 66 6.84 3.74 23.84
CA LYS A 66 5.66 2.87 23.81
C LYS A 66 5.96 1.68 22.92
N HIS A 67 5.82 0.49 23.49
CA HIS A 67 5.98 -0.76 22.78
C HIS A 67 4.62 -1.32 22.34
N GLN A 68 4.54 -1.76 21.10
CA GLN A 68 3.36 -2.42 20.55
C GLN A 68 3.79 -3.58 19.67
N SER A 69 3.44 -4.79 20.07
CA SER A 69 3.64 -6.00 19.28
C SER A 69 2.36 -6.39 18.55
N SER A 70 2.51 -6.98 17.39
CA SER A 70 1.40 -7.53 16.63
C SER A 70 1.79 -8.80 15.90
N LYS A 71 0.79 -9.64 15.65
CA LYS A 71 0.91 -10.76 14.72
C LYS A 71 -0.23 -10.69 13.73
N ALA A 72 0.06 -10.99 12.48
CA ALA A 72 -0.94 -11.02 11.43
C ALA A 72 -0.76 -12.21 10.51
N VAL A 73 -1.87 -12.70 9.98
CA VAL A 73 -1.92 -13.71 8.94
C VAL A 73 -2.69 -13.13 7.77
N THR A 74 -2.11 -13.18 6.58
CA THR A 74 -2.80 -12.84 5.33
C THR A 74 -3.00 -14.10 4.51
N THR A 75 -4.23 -14.40 4.10
CA THR A 75 -4.54 -15.48 3.16
C THR A 75 -4.87 -14.88 1.79
N PHE A 76 -4.25 -15.41 0.74
CA PHE A 76 -4.42 -14.98 -0.64
C PHE A 76 -5.27 -16.00 -1.38
N LEU A 77 -6.33 -15.52 -2.05
CA LEU A 77 -7.23 -16.33 -2.85
C LEU A 77 -7.09 -15.95 -4.31
N ALA A 78 -7.07 -16.95 -5.18
CA ALA A 78 -7.12 -16.76 -6.62
C ALA A 78 -8.56 -16.81 -7.15
N ASP A 79 -8.79 -16.23 -8.32
CA ASP A 79 -9.97 -16.53 -9.14
C ASP A 79 -9.76 -17.80 -9.98
N ASP A 80 -10.77 -18.18 -10.76
CA ASP A 80 -10.76 -19.38 -11.61
C ASP A 80 -9.67 -19.34 -12.70
N THR A 81 -9.12 -18.15 -13.01
CA THR A 81 -8.02 -17.96 -13.96
C THR A 81 -6.64 -17.93 -13.28
N GLY A 82 -6.60 -18.07 -11.95
CA GLY A 82 -5.37 -18.08 -11.16
C GLY A 82 -4.85 -16.69 -10.78
N ARG A 83 -5.61 -15.61 -11.01
CA ARG A 83 -5.21 -14.24 -10.61
C ARG A 83 -5.63 -13.98 -9.17
N LEU A 84 -4.91 -13.11 -8.45
CA LEU A 84 -5.27 -12.73 -7.09
C LEU A 84 -6.66 -12.07 -7.06
N SER A 85 -7.63 -12.68 -6.40
CA SER A 85 -9.01 -12.19 -6.30
C SER A 85 -9.30 -11.55 -4.94
N LYS A 86 -8.64 -12.04 -3.89
CA LYS A 86 -8.81 -11.54 -2.53
C LYS A 86 -7.57 -11.73 -1.67
N ALA A 87 -7.30 -10.76 -0.80
CA ALA A 87 -6.38 -10.90 0.32
C ALA A 87 -7.16 -10.70 1.63
N LYS A 88 -7.08 -11.64 2.55
CA LYS A 88 -7.76 -11.59 3.86
C LYS A 88 -6.71 -11.52 4.96
N ARG A 89 -6.60 -10.38 5.63
CA ARG A 89 -5.70 -10.15 6.77
C ARG A 89 -6.48 -10.25 8.09
N VAL A 90 -5.95 -11.05 9.00
CA VAL A 90 -6.39 -11.12 10.40
C VAL A 90 -5.19 -10.80 11.27
N SER A 91 -5.34 -9.80 12.14
CA SER A 91 -4.27 -9.29 13.00
C SER A 91 -4.71 -9.26 14.45
N THR A 92 -3.76 -9.41 15.37
CA THR A 92 -3.99 -9.17 16.81
C THR A 92 -4.32 -7.72 17.10
N LEU A 93 -4.00 -6.80 16.18
CA LEU A 93 -4.46 -5.41 16.21
C LEU A 93 -5.72 -5.30 15.33
N GLY A 94 -6.87 -5.05 15.95
CA GLY A 94 -8.16 -5.06 15.24
C GLY A 94 -8.24 -4.07 14.07
N ASN A 95 -7.59 -2.91 14.20
CA ASN A 95 -7.51 -1.89 13.13
C ASN A 95 -6.59 -2.27 11.97
N ASP A 96 -5.82 -3.34 12.10
CA ASP A 96 -4.94 -3.91 11.06
C ASP A 96 -5.56 -5.17 10.41
N SER A 97 -6.75 -5.59 10.85
CA SER A 97 -7.52 -6.64 10.16
C SER A 97 -8.30 -6.03 9.00
N GLY A 98 -8.29 -6.69 7.84
CA GLY A 98 -8.90 -6.16 6.63
C GLY A 98 -9.03 -7.19 5.52
N ASN A 99 -9.86 -6.87 4.54
CA ASN A 99 -9.97 -7.65 3.31
C ASN A 99 -9.76 -6.71 2.12
N THR A 100 -8.94 -7.16 1.17
CA THR A 100 -8.80 -6.53 -0.14
C THR A 100 -9.44 -7.42 -1.19
N VAL A 101 -10.30 -6.87 -2.04
CA VAL A 101 -10.87 -7.55 -3.22
C VAL A 101 -10.30 -6.91 -4.47
N TYR A 102 -9.97 -7.75 -5.46
CA TYR A 102 -9.39 -7.33 -6.73
C TYR A 102 -10.35 -7.69 -7.87
N SER A 103 -10.53 -6.79 -8.83
CA SER A 103 -11.40 -6.99 -9.99
C SER A 103 -10.64 -6.70 -11.26
N TYR A 104 -10.90 -7.49 -12.30
CA TYR A 104 -10.17 -7.44 -13.57
C TYR A 104 -11.14 -7.31 -14.74
N ASP A 105 -10.66 -6.73 -15.84
CA ASP A 105 -11.37 -6.74 -17.11
C ASP A 105 -11.14 -8.05 -17.90
N ALA A 106 -11.75 -8.12 -19.09
CA ALA A 106 -11.62 -9.25 -20.01
C ALA A 106 -10.21 -9.43 -20.59
N LYS A 107 -9.34 -8.42 -20.50
CA LYS A 107 -7.92 -8.49 -20.90
C LYS A 107 -6.99 -8.88 -19.74
N ASN A 108 -7.54 -9.28 -18.59
CA ASN A 108 -6.79 -9.58 -17.37
C ASN A 108 -6.07 -8.38 -16.73
N ARG A 109 -6.53 -7.16 -17.00
CA ARG A 109 -5.97 -5.95 -16.38
C ARG A 109 -6.75 -5.61 -15.11
N LEU A 110 -6.05 -5.19 -14.05
CA LEU A 110 -6.67 -4.81 -12.78
C LEU A 110 -7.47 -3.52 -12.96
N ILE A 111 -8.77 -3.53 -12.72
CA ILE A 111 -9.63 -2.35 -12.89
C ILE A 111 -10.14 -1.76 -11.58
N ARG A 112 -10.12 -2.56 -10.50
CA ARG A 112 -10.54 -2.08 -9.18
C ARG A 112 -9.90 -2.85 -8.04
N THR A 113 -9.58 -2.14 -6.96
CA THR A 113 -9.35 -2.72 -5.63
C THR A 113 -10.32 -2.13 -4.61
N LEU A 114 -10.74 -2.95 -3.66
CA LEU A 114 -11.57 -2.56 -2.52
C LEU A 114 -10.89 -3.04 -1.24
N SER A 115 -10.36 -2.13 -0.43
CA SER A 115 -9.66 -2.43 0.82
C SER A 115 -10.21 -1.57 1.96
N GLY A 116 -11.05 -2.17 2.80
CA GLY A 116 -11.72 -1.45 3.89
C GLY A 116 -12.45 -0.19 3.40
N PRO A 117 -12.11 1.02 3.89
CA PRO A 117 -12.74 2.27 3.47
C PRO A 117 -12.25 2.79 2.11
N THR A 118 -11.27 2.14 1.49
CA THR A 118 -10.59 2.62 0.29
C THR A 118 -11.02 1.83 -0.94
N THR A 119 -11.36 2.55 -2.02
CA THR A 119 -11.57 2.01 -3.36
C THR A 119 -10.55 2.63 -4.29
N ALA A 120 -9.85 1.84 -5.10
CA ALA A 120 -9.03 2.35 -6.20
C ALA A 120 -9.55 1.80 -7.53
N ASP A 121 -9.82 2.69 -8.49
CA ASP A 121 -10.25 2.38 -9.85
C ASP A 121 -9.13 2.67 -10.84
N PHE A 122 -8.95 1.80 -11.83
CA PHE A 122 -7.89 1.91 -12.83
C PHE A 122 -8.47 1.91 -14.24
N THR A 123 -7.86 2.71 -15.10
CA THR A 123 -8.19 2.79 -16.53
C THR A 123 -6.92 2.73 -17.36
N TYR A 124 -7.08 2.30 -18.61
CA TYR A 124 -5.98 2.03 -19.51
C TYR A 124 -6.19 2.74 -20.83
N ASP A 125 -5.10 3.12 -21.48
CA ASP A 125 -5.13 3.67 -22.84
C ASP A 125 -5.27 2.56 -23.90
N ASN A 126 -5.23 2.97 -25.17
CA ASN A 126 -5.35 2.06 -26.30
C ASN A 126 -4.12 1.13 -26.48
N ASP A 127 -2.99 1.47 -25.86
CA ASP A 127 -1.76 0.66 -25.86
C ASP A 127 -1.68 -0.27 -24.63
N ASP A 128 -2.81 -0.44 -23.91
CA ASP A 128 -2.92 -1.24 -22.70
C ASP A 128 -2.04 -0.76 -21.52
N ARG A 129 -1.63 0.50 -21.51
CA ARG A 129 -0.89 1.12 -20.40
C ARG A 129 -1.84 1.79 -19.41
N GLU A 130 -1.50 1.78 -18.12
CA GLU A 130 -2.30 2.51 -17.12
C GLU A 130 -2.31 4.02 -17.46
N LEU A 131 -3.52 4.56 -17.59
CA LEU A 131 -3.76 5.95 -17.94
C LEU A 131 -4.20 6.76 -16.73
N THR A 132 -5.17 6.26 -15.97
CA THR A 132 -5.68 6.93 -14.76
C THR A 132 -5.91 5.93 -13.66
N SER A 133 -5.51 6.30 -12.44
CA SER A 133 -5.96 5.69 -11.19
C SER A 133 -6.75 6.69 -10.37
N LYS A 134 -7.87 6.25 -9.79
CA LYS A 134 -8.71 7.05 -8.89
C LYS A 134 -8.87 6.31 -7.58
N GLU A 135 -8.22 6.81 -6.54
CA GLU A 135 -8.39 6.34 -5.17
C GLU A 135 -9.42 7.20 -4.43
N VAL A 136 -10.31 6.56 -3.68
CA VAL A 136 -11.27 7.20 -2.78
C VAL A 136 -11.19 6.51 -1.43
N MET A 137 -10.70 7.21 -0.42
CA MET A 137 -10.66 6.76 0.97
C MET A 137 -11.76 7.46 1.76
N LYS A 138 -12.67 6.68 2.37
CA LYS A 138 -13.79 7.20 3.18
C LYS A 138 -13.61 6.86 4.66
N SER A 139 -13.05 7.81 5.41
CA SER A 139 -12.91 7.73 6.86
C SER A 139 -13.69 8.88 7.52
N PHE A 140 -13.10 9.56 8.49
CA PHE A 140 -13.63 10.82 9.04
C PHE A 140 -13.76 11.91 7.96
N THR A 141 -12.87 11.90 6.98
CA THR A 141 -12.92 12.71 5.76
C THR A 141 -13.06 11.78 4.55
N THR A 142 -13.47 12.34 3.41
CA THR A 142 -13.37 11.64 2.12
C THR A 142 -12.24 12.27 1.32
N GLU A 143 -11.18 11.50 1.11
CA GLU A 143 -10.07 11.89 0.25
C GLU A 143 -10.24 11.19 -1.11
N THR A 144 -10.15 11.97 -2.19
CA THR A 144 -10.18 11.46 -3.56
C THR A 144 -8.91 11.90 -4.27
N THR A 145 -8.16 10.93 -4.76
CA THR A 145 -6.89 11.15 -5.45
C THR A 145 -7.00 10.58 -6.85
N ILE A 146 -6.89 11.44 -7.87
CA ILE A 146 -6.90 11.05 -9.28
C ILE A 146 -5.52 11.29 -9.86
N THR A 147 -4.81 10.22 -10.18
CA THR A 147 -3.51 10.27 -10.86
C THR A 147 -3.73 9.99 -12.33
N THR A 148 -3.32 10.90 -13.21
CA THR A 148 -3.38 10.74 -14.66
C THR A 148 -1.98 10.78 -15.24
N CYS A 149 -1.57 9.69 -15.88
CA CYS A 149 -0.29 9.64 -16.57
C CYS A 149 -0.30 10.56 -17.79
N LYS A 150 0.79 11.30 -17.98
CA LYS A 150 1.01 12.25 -19.08
C LYS A 150 2.00 11.73 -20.11
N SER A 151 2.94 10.87 -19.70
CA SER A 151 3.90 10.24 -20.60
C SER A 151 4.46 8.96 -20.01
N TRP A 152 4.85 8.03 -20.88
CA TRP A 152 5.40 6.73 -20.53
C TRP A 152 6.82 6.56 -21.07
N ASP A 153 7.61 5.71 -20.42
CA ASP A 153 8.88 5.25 -20.96
C ASP A 153 8.69 4.21 -22.09
N LYS A 154 9.81 3.74 -22.66
CA LYS A 154 9.83 2.73 -23.73
C LYS A 154 9.23 1.37 -23.33
N PHE A 155 8.99 1.12 -22.04
CA PHE A 155 8.38 -0.09 -21.51
C PHE A 155 6.92 0.11 -21.14
N GLY A 156 6.35 1.29 -21.40
CA GLY A 156 4.96 1.60 -21.08
C GLY A 156 4.72 1.93 -19.61
N ARG A 157 5.76 2.31 -18.85
CA ARG A 157 5.63 2.73 -17.44
C ARG A 157 5.52 4.24 -17.35
N CYS A 158 4.64 4.73 -16.49
CA CYS A 158 4.41 6.16 -16.34
C CYS A 158 5.66 6.88 -15.83
N ILE A 159 6.13 7.91 -16.52
CA ILE A 159 7.31 8.73 -16.09
C ILE A 159 6.94 10.14 -15.68
N ASN A 160 5.75 10.61 -16.07
CA ASN A 160 5.19 11.89 -15.66
C ASN A 160 3.70 11.73 -15.44
N ALA A 161 3.20 12.13 -14.27
CA ALA A 161 1.78 12.10 -13.94
C ALA A 161 1.34 13.41 -13.28
N GLN A 162 0.06 13.75 -13.45
CA GLN A 162 -0.60 14.78 -12.66
C GLN A 162 -1.53 14.10 -11.66
N GLN A 163 -1.41 14.47 -10.39
CA GLN A 163 -2.25 14.00 -9.31
C GLN A 163 -3.17 15.14 -8.85
N ASN A 164 -4.48 14.90 -8.87
CA ASN A 164 -5.49 15.84 -8.36
C ASN A 164 -6.07 15.23 -7.09
N ILE A 165 -5.94 15.94 -5.97
CA ILE A 165 -6.34 15.46 -4.64
C ILE A 165 -7.46 16.38 -4.15
N SER A 166 -8.56 15.79 -3.71
CA SER A 166 -9.69 16.52 -3.12
C SER A 166 -10.02 15.93 -1.76
N ILE A 167 -10.06 16.76 -0.73
CA ILE A 167 -10.37 16.39 0.65
C ILE A 167 -11.69 17.03 1.05
N LEU A 168 -12.70 16.18 1.27
CA LEU A 168 -14.02 16.56 1.75
C LEU A 168 -14.14 16.31 3.26
N ILE A 169 -14.43 17.36 4.02
CA ILE A 169 -14.74 17.33 5.45
C ILE A 169 -16.20 17.72 5.65
N LYS A 170 -17.03 16.77 6.06
CA LYS A 170 -18.45 17.01 6.31
C LYS A 170 -18.65 17.76 7.63
N ASP A 171 -19.28 18.93 7.59
CA ASP A 171 -19.69 19.65 8.81
C ASP A 171 -21.14 19.30 9.18
N VAL A 172 -21.29 18.32 10.07
CA VAL A 172 -22.60 17.85 10.56
C VAL A 172 -23.34 18.93 11.37
N LYS A 173 -22.66 19.98 11.84
CA LYS A 173 -23.23 21.01 12.71
C LYS A 173 -23.58 22.31 11.98
N LYS A 174 -22.86 22.67 10.91
CA LYS A 174 -23.04 23.95 10.20
C LYS A 174 -23.59 23.83 8.78
N ASN A 175 -23.90 22.61 8.33
CA ASN A 175 -24.54 22.35 7.04
C ASN A 175 -23.73 22.90 5.83
N ARG A 176 -22.40 22.95 5.97
CA ARG A 176 -21.46 23.32 4.89
C ARG A 176 -20.29 22.36 4.87
N ASP A 177 -20.16 21.64 3.78
CA ASP A 177 -19.01 20.79 3.54
C ASP A 177 -17.79 21.66 3.19
N ASN A 178 -16.64 21.34 3.78
CA ASN A 178 -15.38 21.97 3.42
C ASN A 178 -14.65 21.08 2.41
N VAL A 179 -14.24 21.65 1.28
CA VAL A 179 -13.51 20.96 0.22
C VAL A 179 -12.16 21.65 0.04
N TYR A 180 -11.09 20.86 0.01
CA TYR A 180 -9.73 21.33 -0.24
C TYR A 180 -9.18 20.58 -1.45
N ASP A 181 -8.77 21.33 -2.47
CA ASP A 181 -8.25 20.77 -3.71
C ASP A 181 -6.75 21.09 -3.87
N HIS A 182 -5.99 20.08 -4.28
CA HIS A 182 -4.56 20.16 -4.53
C HIS A 182 -4.20 19.50 -5.85
N VAL A 183 -3.15 20.00 -6.48
CA VAL A 183 -2.58 19.43 -7.71
C VAL A 183 -1.09 19.24 -7.50
N ALA A 184 -0.59 18.06 -7.85
CA ALA A 184 0.83 17.73 -7.84
C ALA A 184 1.26 17.16 -9.20
N GLU A 185 2.47 17.51 -9.63
CA GLU A 185 3.13 16.85 -10.74
C GLU A 185 4.14 15.84 -10.18
N ILE A 186 4.04 14.59 -10.62
CA ILE A 186 4.87 13.49 -10.16
C ILE A 186 5.78 13.07 -11.32
N LYS A 187 7.07 12.97 -11.05
CA LYS A 187 8.07 12.44 -11.98
C LYS A 187 8.63 11.14 -11.40
N TYR A 188 8.67 10.11 -12.22
CA TYR A 188 9.21 8.80 -11.84
C TYR A 188 10.53 8.57 -12.55
N ASP A 189 11.57 8.32 -11.76
CA ASP A 189 12.89 7.92 -12.25
C ASP A 189 13.08 6.43 -11.97
N TYR A 190 13.15 5.65 -13.05
CA TYR A 190 13.40 4.22 -12.97
C TYR A 190 14.87 3.93 -13.24
N VAL A 191 15.53 3.24 -12.31
CA VAL A 191 16.88 2.69 -12.50
C VAL A 191 16.76 1.29 -13.09
N TYR A 192 17.61 0.98 -14.08
CA TYR A 192 17.66 -0.31 -14.76
C TYR A 192 19.00 -0.99 -14.52
#